data_AF-A0A920LQ68-F1
#
_entry.id   AF-A0A920LQ68-F1
#
_cell.length_a   1.000
_cell.length_b   1.000
_cell.length_c   1.000
_cell.angle_alpha   90.00
_cell.angle_beta   90.00
_cell.angle_gamma   90.00
#
_symmetry.space_group_name_H-M   'P 1'
#
loop_
_entity.id
_entity.type
_entity.pdbx_description
1 polymer ?
#
loop_
_entity_poly.entity_id
_entity_poly.type
_entity_poly.pdbx_seq_one_letter_code
_entity_poly.pdbx_strand_id
1 'polypeptide(L)'
;MAKALHDMRQRMRATYGDAPDWQLRKQPGGIGEIDLLLRGLRLVHADLFDSGSDRTGELLERLEAAGHLTPDHAARLGEADKLFNDLHHALRLVMGSSALGPDTLAPAARQFVLDACDSPDTAHLDRRLTGARADVEAIFDRLMPAS
;
A
#
# COMPACT_ATOMS: atom_id res chain seq x y z
N MET A 1 13.94 2.40 -16.15
CA MET A 1 13.31 1.74 -14.99
C MET A 1 11.79 1.85 -14.98
N ALA A 2 11.20 3.02 -15.20
CA ALA A 2 9.73 3.22 -15.21
C ALA A 2 8.93 2.20 -16.05
N LYS A 3 9.36 1.89 -17.28
CA LYS A 3 8.74 0.86 -18.13
C LYS A 3 8.72 -0.53 -17.48
N ALA A 4 9.85 -0.99 -16.92
CA ALA A 4 9.94 -2.30 -16.29
C ALA A 4 9.03 -2.43 -15.05
N LEU A 5 8.86 -1.33 -14.31
CA LEU A 5 7.92 -1.24 -13.19
C LEU A 5 6.47 -1.32 -13.67
N HIS A 6 6.12 -0.61 -14.74
CA HIS A 6 4.80 -0.69 -15.37
C HIS A 6 4.48 -2.11 -15.87
N ASP A 7 5.43 -2.73 -16.58
CA ASP A 7 5.29 -4.11 -17.05
C ASP A 7 5.10 -5.08 -15.87
N MET A 8 5.80 -4.88 -14.76
CA MET A 8 5.63 -5.68 -13.54
C MET A 8 4.27 -5.46 -12.90
N ARG A 9 3.85 -4.20 -12.72
CA ARG A 9 2.53 -3.84 -12.16
C ARG A 9 1.40 -4.44 -12.99
N GLN A 10 1.50 -4.41 -14.32
CA GLN A 10 0.53 -5.04 -15.21
C GLN A 10 0.47 -6.56 -15.02
N ARG A 11 1.63 -7.24 -14.93
CA ARG A 11 1.65 -8.68 -14.65
C ARG A 11 1.06 -9.03 -13.29
N MET A 12 1.31 -8.21 -12.26
CA MET A 12 0.70 -8.39 -10.94
C MET A 12 -0.82 -8.28 -11.03
N ARG A 13 -1.34 -7.22 -11.65
CA ARG A 13 -2.78 -7.01 -11.84
C ARG A 13 -3.48 -8.15 -12.57
N ALA A 14 -2.83 -8.74 -13.57
CA ALA A 14 -3.36 -9.91 -14.28
C ALA A 14 -3.59 -11.13 -13.38
N THR A 15 -2.99 -11.18 -12.18
CA THR A 15 -3.15 -12.28 -11.20
C THR A 15 -4.15 -11.98 -10.09
N TYR A 16 -4.68 -10.76 -10.01
CA TYR A 16 -5.54 -10.35 -8.89
C TYR A 16 -6.89 -11.08 -8.91
N GLY A 17 -7.50 -11.22 -10.08
CA GLY A 17 -8.85 -11.81 -10.21
C GLY A 17 -9.89 -11.02 -9.41
N ASP A 18 -10.98 -11.68 -9.02
CA ASP A 18 -12.08 -11.08 -8.23
C ASP A 18 -11.77 -11.13 -6.73
N ALA A 19 -10.64 -10.53 -6.34
CA ALA A 19 -10.22 -10.45 -4.95
C ALA A 19 -11.16 -9.54 -4.14
N PRO A 20 -11.52 -9.89 -2.89
CA PRO A 20 -12.25 -8.99 -2.01
C PRO A 20 -11.51 -7.67 -1.78
N ASP A 21 -12.24 -6.58 -1.52
CA ASP A 21 -11.66 -5.24 -1.38
C ASP A 21 -10.59 -5.15 -0.28
N TRP A 22 -10.75 -5.91 0.80
CA TRP A 22 -9.82 -5.95 1.92
C TRP A 22 -8.61 -6.88 1.67
N GLN A 23 -8.58 -7.63 0.57
CA GLN A 23 -7.42 -8.43 0.15
C GLN A 23 -6.38 -7.54 -0.54
N LEU A 24 -5.79 -6.61 0.21
CA LEU A 24 -4.96 -5.52 -0.32
C LEU A 24 -3.71 -5.95 -1.10
N ARG A 25 -3.24 -7.19 -0.97
CA ARG A 25 -2.15 -7.72 -1.82
C ARG A 25 -2.58 -7.98 -3.27
N LYS A 26 -3.88 -8.05 -3.51
CA LYS A 26 -4.50 -8.31 -4.82
C LYS A 26 -5.41 -7.16 -5.26
N GLN A 27 -5.07 -5.93 -4.87
CA GLN A 27 -5.84 -4.74 -5.23
C GLN A 27 -4.94 -3.73 -5.95
N PRO A 28 -5.42 -3.07 -7.02
CA PRO A 28 -4.78 -1.88 -7.58
C PRO A 28 -4.49 -0.85 -6.50
N GLY A 29 -3.28 -0.26 -6.49
CA GLY A 29 -2.86 0.68 -5.44
C GLY A 29 -2.69 0.07 -4.05
N GLY A 30 -2.83 -1.25 -3.88
CA GLY A 30 -2.69 -1.93 -2.61
C GLY A 30 -1.23 -2.25 -2.26
N ILE A 31 -1.04 -3.12 -1.25
CA ILE A 31 0.27 -3.48 -0.66
C ILE A 31 1.28 -3.89 -1.73
N GLY A 32 0.87 -4.69 -2.71
CA GLY A 32 1.79 -5.15 -3.75
C GLY A 32 2.35 -4.02 -4.63
N GLU A 33 1.53 -3.01 -4.93
CA GLU A 33 1.92 -1.91 -5.82
C GLU A 33 2.72 -0.82 -5.09
N ILE A 34 2.38 -0.54 -3.82
CA ILE A 34 3.22 0.33 -2.97
C ILE A 34 4.60 -0.31 -2.71
N ASP A 35 4.67 -1.62 -2.42
CA ASP A 35 5.94 -2.35 -2.29
C ASP A 35 6.79 -2.24 -3.57
N LEU A 36 6.15 -2.37 -4.74
CA LEU A 36 6.80 -2.26 -6.04
C LEU A 36 7.35 -0.85 -6.26
N LEU A 37 6.59 0.19 -5.92
CA LEU A 37 7.01 1.59 -6.02
C LEU A 37 8.23 1.86 -5.13
N LEU A 38 8.15 1.52 -3.85
CA LEU A 38 9.21 1.79 -2.86
C LEU A 38 10.51 1.07 -3.25
N ARG A 39 10.42 -0.19 -3.69
CA ARG A 39 11.59 -0.94 -4.21
C ARG A 39 12.16 -0.30 -5.48
N GLY A 40 11.30 0.18 -6.38
CA GLY A 40 11.72 0.90 -7.58
C GLY A 40 12.46 2.19 -7.26
N LEU A 41 11.92 3.00 -6.34
CA LEU A 41 12.55 4.24 -5.88
C LEU A 41 13.92 3.96 -5.24
N ARG A 42 14.02 2.90 -4.43
CA ARG A 42 15.30 2.49 -3.85
C ARG A 42 16.33 2.08 -4.91
N LEU A 43 15.91 1.42 -5.99
CA LEU A 43 16.80 1.05 -7.09
C LEU A 43 17.23 2.26 -7.92
N VAL A 44 16.34 3.23 -8.13
CA VAL A 44 16.64 4.45 -8.89
C VAL A 44 17.56 5.39 -8.11
N HIS A 45 17.37 5.50 -6.78
CA HIS A 45 18.11 6.38 -5.89
C HIS A 45 19.03 5.58 -4.95
N ALA A 46 19.68 4.55 -5.48
CA ALA A 46 20.47 3.61 -4.69
C ALA A 46 21.63 4.28 -3.93
N ASP A 47 22.11 5.43 -4.41
CA ASP A 47 23.13 6.26 -3.77
C ASP A 47 22.72 6.84 -2.41
N LEU A 48 21.40 6.89 -2.12
CA LEU A 48 20.87 7.38 -0.84
C LEU A 48 20.81 6.30 0.26
N PHE A 49 21.06 5.03 -0.08
CA PHE A 49 20.79 3.89 0.81
C PHE A 49 22.00 2.96 0.92
N ASP A 50 22.50 2.76 2.14
CA ASP A 50 23.69 1.94 2.38
C ASP A 50 23.31 0.50 2.76
N SER A 51 23.08 -0.35 1.75
CA SER A 51 22.84 -1.82 1.80
C SER A 51 21.78 -2.41 2.77
N GLY A 52 21.19 -1.62 3.68
CA GLY A 52 20.27 -2.06 4.73
C GLY A 52 18.80 -2.12 4.31
N SER A 53 17.98 -2.84 5.08
CA SER A 53 16.52 -2.85 4.93
C SER A 53 15.90 -1.67 5.70
N ASP A 54 15.95 -0.48 5.12
CA ASP A 54 15.27 0.68 5.69
C ASP A 54 13.77 0.40 5.77
N ARG A 55 13.14 0.81 6.87
CA ARG A 55 11.67 0.73 6.99
C ARG A 55 11.04 1.69 5.97
N THR A 56 9.78 1.45 5.58
CA THR A 56 9.06 2.32 4.64
C THR A 56 9.16 3.80 5.02
N GLY A 57 8.96 4.14 6.30
CA GLY A 57 9.09 5.51 6.81
C GLY A 57 10.49 6.12 6.57
N GLU A 58 11.55 5.40 6.94
CA GLU A 58 12.94 5.86 6.77
C GLU A 58 13.29 6.07 5.29
N LEU A 59 12.77 5.21 4.41
CA LEU A 59 12.95 5.36 2.97
C LEU A 59 12.26 6.62 2.45
N LEU A 60 11.01 6.86 2.84
CA LEU A 60 10.24 8.03 2.43
C LEU A 60 10.89 9.33 2.94
N GLU A 61 11.33 9.36 4.19
CA GLU A 61 12.03 10.51 4.79
C GLU A 61 13.32 10.84 4.03
N ARG A 62 14.12 9.84 3.65
CA ARG A 62 15.36 10.05 2.87
C ARG A 62 15.07 10.60 1.47
N LEU A 63 14.06 10.06 0.79
CA LEU A 63 13.67 10.54 -0.54
C LEU A 63 13.10 11.97 -0.50
N GLU A 64 12.34 12.31 0.54
CA GLU A 64 11.86 13.67 0.77
C GLU A 64 13.04 14.63 1.03
N ALA A 65 13.95 14.27 1.94
CA ALA A 65 15.11 15.09 2.28
C ALA A 65 16.04 15.33 1.08
N ALA A 66 16.12 14.37 0.15
CA ALA A 66 16.87 14.50 -1.10
C ALA A 66 16.09 15.22 -2.22
N GLY A 67 14.82 15.58 -2.00
CA GLY A 67 13.98 16.29 -2.97
C GLY A 67 13.43 15.41 -4.10
N HIS A 68 13.49 14.09 -3.97
CA HIS A 68 12.91 13.15 -4.94
C HIS A 68 11.44 12.85 -4.68
N LEU A 69 10.95 13.17 -3.49
CA LEU A 69 9.55 13.06 -3.10
C LEU A 69 9.08 14.39 -2.48
N THR A 70 7.86 14.80 -2.79
CA THR A 70 7.26 15.95 -2.10
C THR A 70 6.80 15.54 -0.69
N PRO A 71 6.75 16.47 0.28
CA PRO A 71 6.23 16.16 1.61
C PRO A 71 4.81 15.57 1.58
N ASP A 72 3.95 16.06 0.67
CA ASP A 72 2.60 15.54 0.46
C ASP A 72 2.60 14.07 0.01
N HIS A 73 3.40 13.72 -1.00
CA HIS A 73 3.48 12.34 -1.47
C HIS A 73 4.08 11.41 -0.41
N ALA A 74 5.09 11.88 0.33
CA ALA A 74 5.70 11.12 1.43
C ALA A 74 4.66 10.80 2.52
N ALA A 75 3.91 11.81 2.96
CA ALA A 75 2.84 11.63 3.95
C ALA A 75 1.78 10.65 3.47
N ARG A 76 1.26 10.81 2.25
CA ARG A 76 0.20 9.95 1.70
C ARG A 76 0.63 8.50 1.52
N LEU A 77 1.87 8.27 1.05
CA LEU A 77 2.42 6.91 0.96
C LEU A 77 2.62 6.28 2.35
N GLY A 78 3.11 7.05 3.32
CA GLY A 78 3.29 6.58 4.70
C GLY A 78 1.96 6.22 5.38
N GLU A 79 0.94 7.06 5.22
CA GLU A 79 -0.42 6.81 5.72
C GLU A 79 -1.07 5.59 5.05
N ALA A 80 -0.90 5.43 3.73
CA ALA A 80 -1.38 4.28 2.99
C ALA A 80 -0.69 2.99 3.44
N ASP A 81 0.65 2.98 3.54
CA ASP A 81 1.42 1.82 4.02
C ASP A 81 0.98 1.39 5.43
N LYS A 82 0.82 2.36 6.34
CA LYS A 82 0.33 2.11 7.69
C LYS A 82 -1.07 1.49 7.67
N LEU A 83 -2.03 2.15 7.02
CA LEU A 83 -3.42 1.67 6.96
C LEU A 83 -3.52 0.26 6.38
N PHE A 84 -2.77 0.00 5.30
CA PHE A 84 -2.79 -1.30 4.64
C PHE A 84 -2.19 -2.39 5.50
N ASN A 85 -1.08 -2.12 6.18
CA ASN A 85 -0.44 -3.08 7.09
C ASN A 85 -1.31 -3.32 8.34
N ASP A 86 -1.91 -2.28 8.92
CA ASP A 86 -2.83 -2.41 10.06
C ASP A 86 -4.00 -3.34 9.71
N LEU A 87 -4.66 -3.13 8.57
CA LEU A 87 -5.74 -4.01 8.08
C LEU A 87 -5.23 -5.44 7.82
N HIS A 88 -4.09 -5.58 7.13
CA HIS A 88 -3.53 -6.87 6.78
C HIS A 88 -3.19 -7.71 8.00
N HIS A 89 -2.60 -7.09 9.02
CA HIS A 89 -2.24 -7.72 10.28
C HIS A 89 -3.48 -8.06 11.11
N ALA A 90 -4.45 -7.14 11.21
CA ALA A 90 -5.69 -7.39 11.94
C ALA A 90 -6.46 -8.60 11.36
N LEU A 91 -6.61 -8.66 10.03
CA LEU A 91 -7.24 -9.81 9.37
C LEU A 91 -6.50 -11.12 9.63
N ARG A 92 -5.16 -11.09 9.56
CA ARG A 92 -4.34 -12.29 9.80
C ARG A 92 -4.45 -12.77 11.26
N LEU A 93 -4.56 -11.87 12.22
CA LEU A 93 -4.75 -12.22 13.63
C LEU A 93 -6.11 -12.91 13.87
N VAL A 94 -7.16 -12.42 13.23
CA VAL A 94 -8.53 -12.89 13.51
C VAL A 94 -8.89 -14.13 12.70
N MET A 95 -8.42 -14.22 11.45
CA MET A 95 -8.84 -15.27 10.52
C MET A 95 -7.73 -16.25 10.16
N GLY A 96 -6.48 -16.01 10.60
CA GLY A 96 -5.30 -16.74 10.13
C GLY A 96 -4.95 -16.44 8.65
N SER A 97 -5.72 -15.58 8.00
CA SER A 97 -5.63 -15.24 6.57
C SER A 97 -6.06 -13.80 6.33
N SER A 98 -5.46 -13.16 5.34
CA SER A 98 -5.81 -11.80 4.87
C SER A 98 -6.53 -11.82 3.52
N ALA A 99 -7.07 -12.97 3.13
CA ALA A 99 -7.71 -13.20 1.83
C ALA A 99 -9.23 -12.97 1.82
N LEU A 100 -9.76 -12.20 2.75
CA LEU A 100 -11.18 -12.19 3.08
C LEU A 100 -11.75 -10.76 3.09
N GLY A 101 -13.04 -10.64 2.75
CA GLY A 101 -13.80 -9.39 2.78
C GLY A 101 -14.59 -9.21 4.09
N PRO A 102 -15.12 -7.99 4.33
CA PRO A 102 -15.77 -7.62 5.59
C PRO A 102 -16.97 -8.49 5.98
N ASP A 103 -17.69 -9.01 5.00
CA ASP A 103 -18.90 -9.82 5.20
C ASP A 103 -18.63 -11.22 5.75
N THR A 104 -17.37 -11.67 5.67
CA THR A 104 -16.97 -12.98 6.17
C THR A 104 -16.62 -12.98 7.66
N LEU A 105 -16.56 -11.78 8.28
CA LEU A 105 -16.17 -11.61 9.67
C LEU A 105 -17.37 -11.69 10.61
N ALA A 106 -17.20 -12.43 11.71
CA ALA A 106 -18.09 -12.35 12.85
C ALA A 106 -18.14 -10.91 13.41
N PRO A 107 -19.23 -10.46 14.06
CA PRO A 107 -19.36 -9.08 14.52
C PRO A 107 -18.20 -8.59 15.41
N ALA A 108 -17.75 -9.41 16.37
CA ALA A 108 -16.63 -9.05 17.26
C ALA A 108 -15.29 -8.97 16.51
N ALA A 109 -15.07 -9.88 15.54
CA ALA A 109 -13.92 -9.89 14.66
C ALA A 109 -13.86 -8.63 13.79
N ARG A 110 -15.01 -8.22 13.22
CA ARG A 110 -15.14 -7.00 12.45
C ARG A 110 -14.86 -5.76 13.30
N GLN A 111 -15.40 -5.70 14.52
CA GLN A 111 -15.11 -4.58 15.42
C GLN A 111 -13.61 -4.46 15.74
N PHE A 112 -12.94 -5.59 16.03
CA PHE A 112 -11.50 -5.59 16.25
C PHE A 112 -10.70 -5.04 15.06
N VAL A 113 -11.08 -5.42 13.82
CA VAL A 113 -10.43 -4.91 12.61
C VAL A 113 -10.66 -3.40 12.45
N LEU A 114 -11.87 -2.93 12.71
CA LEU A 114 -12.23 -1.51 12.66
C LEU A 114 -11.42 -0.68 13.67
N ASP A 115 -11.33 -1.18 14.92
CA ASP A 115 -10.55 -0.55 15.99
C ASP A 115 -9.06 -0.51 15.62
N ALA A 116 -8.51 -1.61 15.10
CA ALA A 116 -7.11 -1.69 14.66
C ALA A 116 -6.78 -0.74 13.50
N CYS A 117 -7.79 -0.36 12.71
CA CYS A 117 -7.65 0.58 11.60
C CYS A 117 -8.13 2.00 11.96
N ASP A 118 -8.36 2.32 13.24
CA ASP A 118 -8.89 3.61 13.70
C ASP A 118 -10.13 4.07 12.91
N SER A 119 -11.07 3.16 12.67
CA SER A 119 -12.26 3.42 11.86
C SER A 119 -13.55 3.12 12.64
N PRO A 120 -14.55 4.01 12.66
CA PRO A 120 -15.77 3.82 13.43
C PRO A 120 -16.72 2.78 12.81
N ASP A 121 -16.65 2.58 11.49
CA ASP A 121 -17.48 1.64 10.76
C ASP A 121 -16.79 1.18 9.45
N THR A 122 -17.34 0.14 8.83
CA THR A 122 -16.83 -0.42 7.58
C THR A 122 -16.88 0.56 6.42
N ALA A 123 -17.93 1.39 6.32
CA ALA A 123 -18.06 2.37 5.25
C ALA A 123 -16.98 3.48 5.32
N HIS A 124 -16.56 3.86 6.53
CA HIS A 124 -15.44 4.76 6.75
C HIS A 124 -14.12 4.12 6.33
N LEU A 125 -13.89 2.87 6.74
CA LEU A 125 -12.68 2.14 6.35
C LEU A 125 -12.61 1.97 4.82
N ASP A 126 -13.70 1.57 4.17
CA ASP A 126 -13.76 1.38 2.71
C ASP A 126 -13.47 2.67 1.94
N ARG A 127 -13.97 3.82 2.42
CA ARG A 127 -13.64 5.13 1.83
C ARG A 127 -12.16 5.46 1.98
N ARG A 128 -11.58 5.21 3.16
CA ARG A 128 -10.14 5.43 3.40
C ARG A 128 -9.28 4.52 2.53
N LEU A 129 -9.62 3.24 2.42
CA LEU A 129 -8.92 2.29 1.55
C LEU A 129 -9.02 2.70 0.08
N THR A 130 -10.19 3.15 -0.37
CA THR A 130 -10.38 3.61 -1.76
C THR A 130 -9.55 4.85 -2.05
N GLY A 131 -9.56 5.85 -1.16
CA GLY A 131 -8.72 7.04 -1.29
C GLY A 131 -7.24 6.72 -1.29
N ALA A 132 -6.77 5.95 -0.30
CA ALA A 132 -5.36 5.57 -0.19
C ALA A 132 -4.86 4.78 -1.41
N ARG A 133 -5.66 3.86 -1.96
CA ARG A 133 -5.28 3.13 -3.18
C ARG A 133 -5.18 4.05 -4.39
N ALA A 134 -6.18 4.93 -4.58
CA ALA A 134 -6.15 5.91 -5.67
C ALA A 134 -4.91 6.81 -5.58
N ASP A 135 -4.53 7.20 -4.37
CA ASP A 135 -3.34 8.02 -4.10
C ASP A 135 -2.05 7.28 -4.47
N VAL A 136 -1.92 6.01 -4.07
CA VAL A 136 -0.78 5.18 -4.45
C VAL A 136 -0.68 5.05 -5.96
N GLU A 137 -1.80 4.82 -6.66
CA GLU A 137 -1.79 4.73 -8.13
C GLU A 137 -1.35 6.04 -8.79
N ALA A 138 -1.92 7.17 -8.34
CA ALA A 138 -1.58 8.49 -8.87
C ALA A 138 -0.11 8.86 -8.62
N ILE A 139 0.39 8.57 -7.42
CA ILE A 139 1.80 8.82 -7.05
C ILE A 139 2.72 7.90 -7.86
N PHE A 140 2.36 6.63 -8.05
CA PHE A 140 3.11 5.70 -8.90
C PHE A 140 3.26 6.26 -10.31
N ASP A 141 2.16 6.65 -10.94
CA ASP A 141 2.15 7.15 -12.32
C ASP A 141 2.92 8.47 -12.45
N ARG A 142 2.86 9.31 -11.41
CA ARG A 142 3.59 10.58 -11.36
C ARG A 142 5.09 10.39 -11.23
N LEU A 143 5.54 9.47 -10.38
CA LEU A 143 6.96 9.22 -10.12
C LEU A 143 7.60 8.33 -11.19
N MET A 144 6.81 7.48 -11.83
CA MET A 144 7.27 6.51 -12.83
C MET A 144 6.50 6.64 -14.15
N PRO A 145 6.49 7.80 -14.84
CA PRO A 145 5.66 8.01 -16.02
C PRO A 145 5.91 6.95 -17.10
N ALA A 146 4.83 6.40 -17.65
CA ALA A 146 4.89 5.48 -18.78
C ALA A 146 5.52 6.21 -19.98
N SER A 147 6.56 5.61 -20.57
CA SER A 147 7.28 6.15 -21.73
C SER A 147 6.55 5.85 -23.04
#